data_AF-A0A2J0LSD8-F1
#
_entry.id   AF-A0A2J0LSD8-F1
#
_cell.length_a   1.000
_cell.length_b   1.000
_cell.length_c   1.000
_cell.angle_alpha   90.00
_cell.angle_beta   90.00
_cell.angle_gamma   90.00
#
_symmetry.space_group_name_H-M   'P 1'
#
loop_
_entity.id
_entity.type
_entity.pdbx_description
1 polymer ?
#
loop_
_entity_poly.entity_id
_entity_poly.type
_entity_poly.pdbx_seq_one_letter_code
_entity_poly.pdbx_strand_id
1 'polypeptide(L)'
;EAMMGYFTKYGDGGVDLLPLANLLKRDVRKLAERLNVPQRIIDKPPSAGLWHGQTDEEEMGVTYNQLDAILEDLEKSRKPKAEKKVISKIKAKIKFSSHKRSAPEAFKA
;
A
#
# COMPACT_ATOMS: atom_id res chain seq x y z
N GLU A 1 0.55 -1.99 -0.15
CA GLU A 1 0.21 -1.57 -1.53
C GLU A 1 -1.28 -1.63 -1.87
N ALA A 2 -1.98 -2.70 -1.44
CA ALA A 2 -3.34 -3.02 -1.87
C ALA A 2 -4.33 -1.83 -1.82
N MET A 3 -4.41 -1.14 -0.68
CA MET A 3 -5.33 0.00 -0.51
C MET A 3 -5.05 1.17 -1.45
N MET A 4 -3.77 1.43 -1.74
CA MET A 4 -3.38 2.50 -2.67
C MET A 4 -3.48 2.09 -4.14
N GLY A 5 -3.70 0.79 -4.42
CA GLY A 5 -3.66 0.25 -5.78
C GLY A 5 -2.28 0.36 -6.42
N TYR A 6 -1.24 0.45 -5.60
CA TYR A 6 0.16 0.63 -6.02
C TYR A 6 0.81 -0.72 -6.34
N PHE A 7 0.22 -1.39 -7.32
CA PHE A 7 0.63 -2.67 -7.88
C PHE A 7 0.04 -2.80 -9.29
N THR A 8 0.59 -3.68 -10.10
CA THR A 8 0.08 -3.95 -11.45
C THR A 8 -1.02 -5.00 -11.36
N LYS A 9 -2.22 -4.64 -11.86
CA LYS A 9 -3.36 -5.58 -11.92
C LYS A 9 -2.98 -6.71 -12.89
N TYR A 10 -3.09 -7.96 -12.42
CA TYR A 10 -2.64 -9.16 -13.15
C TYR A 10 -1.12 -9.26 -13.39
N GLY A 11 -0.33 -8.36 -12.80
CA GLY A 11 1.12 -8.47 -12.73
C GLY A 11 1.53 -9.06 -11.38
N ASP A 12 2.26 -8.28 -10.58
CA ASP A 12 2.63 -8.62 -9.21
C ASP A 12 1.42 -8.87 -8.29
N GLY A 13 0.25 -8.32 -8.61
CA GLY A 13 -1.00 -8.62 -7.89
C GLY A 13 -1.72 -9.91 -8.33
N GLY A 14 -1.25 -10.61 -9.36
CA GLY A 14 -1.87 -11.82 -9.90
C GLY A 14 -1.40 -13.09 -9.19
N VAL A 15 -1.99 -13.42 -8.04
CA VAL A 15 -1.59 -14.57 -7.19
C VAL A 15 -2.79 -15.33 -6.64
N ASP A 16 -2.57 -16.57 -6.18
CA ASP A 16 -3.59 -17.38 -5.52
C ASP A 16 -3.85 -16.96 -4.07
N LEU A 17 -2.80 -16.56 -3.35
CA LEU A 17 -2.85 -16.25 -1.91
C LEU A 17 -2.04 -14.99 -1.59
N LEU A 18 -2.52 -14.21 -0.61
CA LEU A 18 -1.92 -12.95 -0.17
C LEU A 18 -1.67 -12.95 1.35
N PRO A 19 -0.64 -13.64 1.86
CA PRO A 19 -0.41 -13.81 3.30
C PRO A 19 -0.11 -12.50 4.05
N LEU A 20 0.35 -11.47 3.32
CA LEU A 20 0.75 -10.18 3.90
C LEU A 20 -0.22 -9.03 3.57
N ALA A 21 -1.29 -9.27 2.81
CA ALA A 21 -2.13 -8.15 2.29
C ALA A 21 -2.88 -7.36 3.37
N ASN A 22 -3.09 -7.96 4.54
CA ASN A 22 -3.74 -7.32 5.69
C ASN A 22 -2.73 -6.68 6.65
N LEU A 23 -1.45 -6.65 6.32
CA LEU A 23 -0.42 -5.98 7.12
C LEU A 23 -0.12 -4.59 6.56
N LEU A 24 0.04 -3.63 7.46
CA LEU A 24 0.59 -2.32 7.12
C LEU A 24 2.10 -2.43 6.86
N LYS A 25 2.70 -1.45 6.16
CA LYS A 25 4.11 -1.57 5.76
C LYS A 25 5.03 -1.68 6.97
N ARG A 26 4.76 -0.94 8.05
CA ARG A 26 5.47 -1.04 9.31
C ARG A 26 5.38 -2.42 9.97
N ASP A 27 4.26 -3.13 9.78
CA ASP A 27 4.07 -4.46 10.36
C ASP A 27 4.85 -5.50 9.56
N VAL A 28 4.93 -5.34 8.23
CA VAL A 28 5.83 -6.13 7.37
C VAL A 28 7.30 -5.91 7.77
N ARG A 29 7.71 -4.66 8.08
CA ARG A 29 9.08 -4.37 8.57
C ARG A 29 9.38 -5.08 9.89
N LYS A 30 8.48 -4.99 10.87
CA LYS A 30 8.62 -5.70 12.17
C LYS A 30 8.69 -7.21 11.99
N LEU A 31 7.87 -7.77 11.10
CA LEU A 31 7.90 -9.20 10.78
C LEU A 31 9.25 -9.59 10.15
N ALA A 32 9.78 -8.77 9.24
CA ALA A 32 11.08 -9.01 8.60
C ALA A 32 12.23 -9.01 9.63
N GLU A 33 12.22 -8.10 10.60
CA GLU A 33 13.17 -8.10 11.73
C GLU A 33 13.08 -9.41 12.52
N ARG A 34 11.87 -9.86 12.85
CA ARG A 34 11.65 -11.10 13.61
C ARG A 34 12.12 -12.35 12.87
N LEU A 35 12.07 -12.31 11.53
CA LEU A 35 12.54 -13.38 10.65
C LEU A 35 14.04 -13.28 10.31
N ASN A 36 14.77 -12.33 10.90
CA ASN A 36 16.19 -12.08 10.65
C ASN A 36 16.51 -11.74 9.17
N VAL A 37 15.61 -11.03 8.49
CA VAL A 37 15.91 -10.47 7.17
C VAL A 37 17.07 -9.47 7.31
N PRO A 38 18.08 -9.47 6.41
CA PRO A 38 19.21 -8.55 6.51
C PRO A 38 18.79 -7.08 6.61
N GLN A 39 19.40 -6.34 7.54
CA GLN A 39 19.04 -4.94 7.83
C GLN A 39 19.07 -4.05 6.57
N ARG A 40 20.05 -4.27 5.69
CA ARG A 40 20.16 -3.56 4.40
C ARG A 40 18.94 -3.70 3.48
N ILE A 41 18.15 -4.76 3.64
CA ILE A 41 16.90 -4.99 2.88
C ILE A 41 15.74 -4.27 3.56
N ILE A 42 15.69 -4.33 4.89
CA ILE A 42 14.66 -3.65 5.69
C ILE A 42 14.78 -2.13 5.53
N ASP A 43 15.99 -1.59 5.63
CA ASP A 43 16.26 -0.15 5.58
C ASP A 43 16.21 0.43 4.17
N LYS A 44 16.25 -0.42 3.14
CA LYS A 44 16.19 0.03 1.76
C LYS A 44 14.90 0.83 1.54
N PRO A 45 14.97 2.04 0.95
CA PRO A 45 13.78 2.76 0.52
C PRO A 45 12.91 1.87 -0.39
N PRO A 46 11.61 1.72 -0.10
CA PRO A 46 10.73 0.91 -0.93
C PRO A 46 10.70 1.43 -2.38
N SER A 47 10.78 0.49 -3.31
CA SER A 47 10.78 0.76 -4.74
C SER A 47 10.20 -0.46 -5.46
N ALA A 48 9.26 -0.23 -6.38
CA ALA A 48 8.75 -1.26 -7.28
C ALA A 48 9.82 -1.74 -8.30
N GLY A 49 10.91 -0.99 -8.49
CA GLY A 49 12.03 -1.37 -9.35
C GLY A 49 11.71 -1.42 -10.84
N LEU A 50 10.68 -0.69 -11.29
CA LEU A 50 10.23 -0.67 -12.69
C LEU A 50 11.11 0.25 -13.57
N TRP A 51 11.78 1.24 -12.97
CA TRP A 51 12.75 2.11 -13.64
C TRP A 51 13.83 2.60 -12.67
N HIS A 52 14.93 3.12 -13.22
CA HIS A 52 16.04 3.62 -12.41
C HIS A 52 15.62 4.85 -11.59
N GLY A 53 16.00 4.87 -10.31
CA GLY A 53 15.69 5.96 -9.40
C GLY A 53 14.26 5.98 -8.83
N GLN A 54 13.42 4.99 -9.17
CA GLN A 54 12.06 4.92 -8.64
C GLN A 54 12.05 4.75 -7.11
N THR A 55 11.22 5.53 -6.42
CA THR A 55 10.83 5.26 -5.03
C THR A 55 9.31 5.32 -4.86
N ASP A 56 8.77 4.46 -4.00
CA ASP A 56 7.32 4.35 -3.81
C ASP A 56 6.74 5.63 -3.19
N GLU A 57 7.47 6.25 -2.24
CA GLU A 57 7.00 7.44 -1.52
C GLU A 57 6.96 8.70 -2.40
N GLU A 58 7.90 8.85 -3.35
CA GLU A 58 7.87 9.94 -4.33
C GLU A 58 6.68 9.79 -5.29
N GLU A 59 6.47 8.58 -5.80
CA GLU A 59 5.40 8.26 -6.73
C GLU A 59 4.00 8.41 -6.10
N MET A 60 3.84 7.92 -4.87
CA MET A 60 2.60 8.13 -4.12
C MET A 60 2.46 9.58 -3.63
N GLY A 61 3.58 10.26 -3.44
CA GLY A 61 3.69 11.60 -2.83
C GLY A 61 3.11 11.63 -1.42
N VAL A 62 3.31 10.53 -0.67
CA VAL A 62 3.04 10.35 0.76
C VAL A 62 4.02 9.31 1.29
N THR A 63 4.43 9.45 2.56
CA THR A 63 5.29 8.44 3.21
C THR A 63 4.46 7.24 3.68
N TYR A 64 5.10 6.08 3.84
CA TYR A 64 4.47 4.91 4.44
C TYR A 64 4.05 5.15 5.89
N ASN A 65 4.78 5.98 6.64
CA ASN A 65 4.40 6.34 8.00
C ASN A 65 3.05 7.09 8.02
N GLN A 66 2.87 8.07 7.12
CA GLN A 66 1.60 8.79 6.97
C GLN A 66 0.49 7.86 6.49
N LEU A 67 0.78 7.03 5.49
CA LEU A 67 -0.18 6.09 4.91
C LEU A 67 -0.66 5.09 5.96
N ASP A 68 0.24 4.40 6.64
CA ASP A 68 -0.08 3.38 7.64
C ASP A 68 -0.88 3.98 8.81
N ALA A 69 -0.52 5.17 9.29
CA ALA A 69 -1.26 5.85 10.36
C ALA A 69 -2.70 6.20 9.93
N ILE A 70 -2.87 6.70 8.70
CA ILE A 70 -4.19 7.04 8.17
C ILE A 70 -5.03 5.79 7.92
N LEU A 71 -4.45 4.74 7.35
CA LEU A 71 -5.16 3.47 7.11
C LEU A 71 -5.62 2.83 8.43
N GLU A 72 -4.77 2.82 9.45
CA GLU A 72 -5.12 2.29 10.77
C GLU A 72 -6.29 3.07 11.41
N ASP A 73 -6.26 4.41 11.33
CA ASP A 73 -7.36 5.21 11.85
C ASP A 73 -8.65 4.98 11.08
N LEU A 74 -8.60 4.86 9.75
CA LEU A 74 -9.77 4.56 8.93
C LEU A 74 -10.36 3.18 9.25
N GLU A 75 -9.51 2.16 9.42
CA GLU A 75 -9.94 0.81 9.80
C GLU A 75 -10.64 0.80 11.15
N LYS A 76 -10.10 1.54 12.13
CA LYS A 76 -10.67 1.65 13.49
C LYS A 76 -11.81 2.65 13.59
N SER A 77 -12.34 3.14 12.47
CA SER A 77 -13.39 4.18 12.41
C SER A 77 -13.06 5.46 13.18
N ARG A 78 -11.76 5.78 13.30
CA ARG A 78 -11.25 7.00 13.93
C ARG A 78 -11.02 8.09 12.90
N LYS A 79 -11.00 9.34 13.36
CA LYS A 79 -10.65 10.49 12.52
C LYS A 79 -9.12 10.56 12.34
N PRO A 80 -8.58 10.46 11.12
CA PRO A 80 -7.14 10.49 10.92
C PRO A 80 -6.53 11.83 11.34
N LYS A 81 -5.41 11.76 12.06
CA LYS A 81 -4.65 12.92 12.55
C LYS A 81 -3.53 13.29 11.57
N ALA A 82 -3.90 13.84 10.41
CA ALA A 82 -2.95 14.31 9.40
C ALA A 82 -3.51 15.53 8.65
N GLU A 83 -2.69 16.16 7.82
CA GLU A 83 -3.14 17.25 6.95
C GLU A 83 -4.32 16.81 6.07
N LYS A 84 -5.34 17.66 5.96
CA LYS A 84 -6.55 17.37 5.17
C LYS A 84 -6.22 16.99 3.73
N LYS A 85 -5.19 17.61 3.13
CA LYS A 85 -4.72 17.35 1.77
C LYS A 85 -4.14 15.94 1.60
N VAL A 86 -3.42 15.45 2.61
CA VAL A 86 -2.85 14.09 2.60
C VAL A 86 -3.97 13.05 2.73
N ILE A 87 -4.90 13.28 3.66
CA ILE A 87 -6.06 12.39 3.86
C ILE A 87 -6.91 12.32 2.60
N SER A 88 -7.21 13.46 1.97
CA SER A 88 -8.03 13.50 0.75
C SER A 88 -7.33 12.81 -0.41
N LYS A 89 -6.01 13.00 -0.58
CA LYS A 89 -5.21 12.30 -1.60
C LYS A 89 -5.30 10.78 -1.43
N ILE A 90 -5.07 10.27 -0.22
CA ILE A 90 -5.12 8.83 0.07
C ILE A 90 -6.52 8.28 -0.20
N LYS A 91 -7.58 8.92 0.31
CA LYS A 91 -8.97 8.51 0.04
C LYS A 91 -9.30 8.51 -1.45
N ALA A 92 -8.85 9.51 -2.20
CA ALA A 92 -9.04 9.58 -3.64
C ALA A 92 -8.33 8.42 -4.36
N LYS A 93 -7.09 8.09 -3.98
CA LYS A 93 -6.35 6.94 -4.54
C LYS A 93 -6.98 5.60 -4.19
N ILE A 94 -7.47 5.43 -2.96
CA ILE A 94 -8.23 4.24 -2.55
C ILE A 94 -9.46 4.07 -3.43
N LYS A 95 -10.27 5.13 -3.57
CA LYS A 95 -11.48 5.09 -4.41
C LYS A 95 -11.14 4.81 -5.87
N PHE A 96 -10.18 5.54 -6.43
CA PHE A 96 -9.79 5.43 -7.83
C PHE A 96 -9.29 4.02 -8.19
N SER A 97 -8.57 3.36 -7.27
CA SER A 97 -7.99 2.04 -7.49
C SER A 97 -8.87 0.86 -7.06
N SER A 98 -10.14 1.10 -6.67
CA SER A 98 -11.03 0.04 -6.17
C SER A 98 -11.17 -1.14 -7.14
N HIS A 99 -11.20 -0.86 -8.44
CA HIS A 99 -11.27 -1.86 -9.51
C HIS A 99 -10.10 -2.87 -9.53
N LYS A 100 -8.99 -2.59 -8.83
CA LYS A 100 -7.87 -3.52 -8.67
C LYS A 100 -8.06 -4.51 -7.52
N ARG A 101 -9.00 -4.26 -6.61
CA ARG A 101 -9.33 -5.11 -5.45
C ARG A 101 -10.67 -5.85 -5.60
N SER A 102 -11.27 -5.78 -6.79
CA SER A 102 -12.52 -6.47 -7.12
C SER A 102 -12.31 -7.33 -8.35
N ALA A 103 -13.05 -8.43 -8.41
CA ALA A 103 -13.16 -9.21 -9.64
C ALA A 103 -13.72 -8.32 -10.77
N PRO A 104 -13.38 -8.60 -12.04
CA PRO A 104 -14.02 -7.94 -13.18
C PRO A 104 -15.54 -8.04 -13.09
N GLU A 105 -16.23 -6.92 -13.31
CA GLU A 105 -17.69 -6.96 -13.41
C GLU A 105 -18.08 -7.67 -14.70
N ALA A 106 -18.97 -8.67 -14.57
CA ALA A 106 -19.60 -9.29 -15.72
C ALA A 106 -20.73 -8.39 -16.22
N PHE A 107 -20.86 -8.27 -17.54
CA PHE A 107 -22.02 -7.64 -18.15
C PHE A 107 -23.29 -8.36 -17.71
N LYS A 108 -24.29 -7.60 -17.25
CA LYS A 108 -25.62 -8.11 -16.94
C LYS A 108 -26.52 -7.79 -18.12
N ALA A 109 -26.95 -8.83 -18.84
CA ALA A 109 -27.94 -8.74 -19.90
C ALA A 109 -29.34 -8.46 -19.33
#